data_AF-A0AAD9RX81-F1
#
_entry.id   AF-A0AAD9RX81-F1
#
_cell.length_a   1.000
_cell.length_b   1.000
_cell.length_c   1.000
_cell.angle_alpha   90.00
_cell.angle_beta   90.00
_cell.angle_gamma   90.00
#
_symmetry.space_group_name_H-M   'P 1'
#
loop_
_entity.id
_entity.type
_entity.pdbx_description
1 polymer ?
#
loop_
_entity_poly.entity_id
_entity_poly.type
_entity_poly.pdbx_seq_one_letter_code
_entity_poly.pdbx_strand_id
1 'polypeptide(L)'
;MLLLLGLCVLRLDLVQSDLQIIIDNIDVEVDEEYFGDCEAQACENDEMIAEFSLDCKLIKTLPIDGTMKAILLGMVNGEPTEPTGIDMEMSMCQLVNDTIIGGPLFNAMKVEPKCPLEPTALQVECYNPPMDNFPDFFPPGEYKFTFDLTHDDAHLFLFEVYLTLY
;
A
#
# COMPACT_ATOMS: atom_id res chain seq x y z
N MET A 1 41.48 -19.54 -20.53
CA MET A 1 40.31 -19.73 -21.42
C MET A 1 39.14 -20.44 -20.74
N LEU A 2 39.37 -21.37 -19.78
CA LEU A 2 38.30 -22.01 -18.98
C LEU A 2 37.63 -21.10 -17.92
N LEU A 3 38.33 -20.09 -17.40
CA LEU A 3 37.78 -19.16 -16.39
C LEU A 3 36.71 -18.19 -16.92
N LEU A 4 36.70 -17.90 -18.23
CA LEU A 4 35.71 -17.01 -18.86
C LEU A 4 34.37 -17.71 -19.12
N LEU A 5 34.36 -19.03 -19.27
CA LEU A 5 33.13 -19.81 -19.43
C LEU A 5 32.38 -19.95 -18.10
N GLY A 6 33.07 -20.04 -16.96
CA GLY A 6 32.44 -20.11 -15.63
C GLY A 6 31.71 -18.82 -15.22
N LEU A 7 32.18 -17.65 -15.68
CA LEU A 7 31.54 -16.35 -15.42
C LEU A 7 30.28 -16.11 -16.27
N CYS A 8 30.14 -16.77 -17.42
CA CYS A 8 28.92 -16.68 -18.24
C CYS A 8 27.79 -17.57 -17.71
N VAL A 9 28.09 -18.71 -17.08
CA VAL A 9 27.06 -19.58 -16.48
C VAL A 9 26.43 -18.92 -15.24
N LEU A 10 27.22 -18.18 -14.45
CA LEU A 10 26.70 -17.38 -13.32
C LEU A 10 25.83 -16.18 -13.74
N ARG A 11 25.82 -15.80 -15.03
CA ARG A 11 24.94 -14.73 -15.55
C ARG A 11 23.71 -15.26 -16.30
N LEU A 12 23.61 -16.56 -16.52
CA LEU A 12 22.48 -17.18 -17.22
C LEU A 12 21.32 -17.57 -16.28
N ASP A 13 21.55 -17.58 -14.97
CA ASP A 13 20.51 -17.77 -13.95
C ASP A 13 20.10 -16.46 -13.26
N LEU A 14 20.26 -15.31 -13.92
CA LEU A 14 19.41 -14.16 -13.63
C LEU A 14 18.01 -14.47 -14.19
N VAL A 15 17.38 -15.49 -13.61
CA VAL A 15 15.93 -15.56 -13.50
C VAL A 15 15.58 -14.26 -12.80
N GLN A 16 15.09 -13.31 -13.57
CA GLN A 16 14.35 -12.18 -13.06
C GLN A 16 13.17 -12.83 -12.35
N SER A 17 13.28 -13.05 -11.04
CA SER A 17 12.17 -13.52 -10.24
C SER A 17 11.16 -12.39 -10.29
N ASP A 18 10.07 -12.58 -11.02
CA ASP A 18 8.91 -11.71 -10.89
C ASP A 18 8.53 -11.75 -9.41
N LEU A 19 8.74 -10.66 -8.69
CA LEU A 19 8.44 -10.54 -7.27
C LEU A 19 6.97 -10.91 -7.07
N GLN A 20 6.70 -11.98 -6.32
CA GLN A 20 5.32 -12.38 -6.04
C GLN A 20 4.88 -11.78 -4.73
N ILE A 21 3.71 -11.13 -4.72
CA ILE A 21 3.17 -10.45 -3.54
C ILE A 21 1.83 -11.06 -3.18
N ILE A 22 1.74 -11.60 -1.98
CA ILE A 22 0.51 -12.13 -1.41
C ILE A 22 0.04 -11.18 -0.31
N ILE A 23 -1.26 -10.85 -0.30
CA ILE A 23 -1.89 -10.16 0.82
C ILE A 23 -2.47 -11.21 1.77
N ASP A 24 -1.88 -11.34 2.95
CA ASP A 24 -2.27 -12.32 3.96
C ASP A 24 -3.45 -11.82 4.81
N ASN A 25 -3.44 -10.53 5.16
CA ASN A 25 -4.49 -9.89 5.93
C ASN A 25 -4.55 -8.38 5.67
N ILE A 26 -5.73 -7.78 5.87
CA ILE A 26 -5.93 -6.33 5.87
C ILE A 26 -6.70 -5.95 7.12
N ASP A 27 -6.17 -5.00 7.89
CA ASP A 27 -6.83 -4.40 9.04
C ASP A 27 -7.10 -2.92 8.79
N VAL A 28 -8.29 -2.45 9.16
CA VAL A 28 -8.69 -1.05 9.00
C VAL A 28 -9.23 -0.51 10.32
N GLU A 29 -8.65 0.59 10.78
CA GLU A 29 -9.14 1.36 11.93
C GLU A 29 -9.47 2.78 11.47
N VAL A 30 -10.60 3.32 11.91
CA VAL A 30 -11.05 4.64 11.48
C VAL A 30 -11.59 5.44 12.64
N ASP A 31 -11.46 6.77 12.54
CA ASP A 31 -12.19 7.69 13.40
C ASP A 31 -13.65 7.77 12.94
N GLU A 32 -14.56 7.29 13.78
CA GLU A 32 -16.01 7.25 13.52
C GLU A 32 -16.66 8.64 13.36
N GLU A 33 -15.96 9.74 13.71
CA GLU A 33 -16.40 11.10 13.39
C GLU A 33 -16.23 11.43 11.90
N TYR A 34 -15.20 10.85 11.27
CA TYR A 34 -14.83 11.14 9.89
C TYR A 34 -15.24 10.05 8.92
N PHE A 35 -15.25 8.80 9.35
CA PHE A 35 -15.52 7.64 8.51
C PHE A 35 -16.62 6.75 9.10
N GLY A 36 -17.32 6.01 8.25
CA GLY A 36 -18.31 5.03 8.68
C GLY A 36 -18.42 3.89 7.67
N ASP A 37 -18.95 2.75 8.13
CA ASP A 37 -19.20 1.57 7.30
C ASP A 37 -17.93 1.13 6.53
N CYS A 38 -16.78 1.05 7.21
CA CYS A 38 -15.49 0.77 6.57
C CYS A 38 -15.11 -0.71 6.71
N GLU A 39 -14.87 -1.34 5.58
CA GLU A 39 -14.43 -2.73 5.44
C GLU A 39 -13.40 -2.83 4.31
N ALA A 40 -12.36 -3.63 4.54
CA ALA A 40 -11.40 -3.97 3.51
C ALA A 40 -11.03 -5.44 3.58
N GLN A 41 -10.70 -6.01 2.43
CA GLN A 41 -10.33 -7.42 2.33
C GLN A 41 -9.41 -7.67 1.15
N ALA A 42 -8.57 -8.68 1.27
CA ALA A 42 -7.82 -9.23 0.15
C ALA A 42 -8.79 -9.86 -0.85
N CYS A 43 -8.53 -9.68 -2.15
CA CYS A 43 -9.30 -10.36 -3.19
C CYS A 43 -8.74 -11.76 -3.46
N GLU A 44 -9.65 -12.71 -3.72
CA GLU A 44 -9.26 -14.03 -4.22
C GLU A 44 -8.86 -13.91 -5.70
N ASN A 45 -7.61 -14.22 -6.01
CA ASN A 45 -7.17 -14.40 -7.40
C ASN A 45 -6.21 -15.59 -7.54
N ASP A 46 -6.25 -16.21 -8.72
CA ASP A 46 -5.41 -17.36 -9.06
C ASP A 46 -4.03 -16.93 -9.59
N GLU A 47 -3.81 -15.62 -9.76
CA GLU A 47 -2.64 -15.04 -10.44
C GLU A 47 -1.58 -14.48 -9.47
N MET A 48 -1.74 -14.69 -8.15
CA MET A 48 -0.84 -14.19 -7.09
C MET A 48 -0.59 -12.67 -7.20
N ILE A 49 -1.65 -11.92 -7.54
CA ILE A 49 -1.62 -10.47 -7.67
C ILE A 49 -2.07 -9.85 -6.36
N ALA A 50 -1.37 -8.84 -5.87
CA ALA A 50 -1.77 -8.11 -4.68
C ALA A 50 -2.99 -7.23 -4.99
N GLU A 51 -4.18 -7.73 -4.70
CA GLU A 51 -5.45 -7.02 -4.94
C GLU A 51 -6.26 -6.90 -3.66
N PHE A 52 -6.86 -5.73 -3.43
CA PHE A 52 -7.75 -5.52 -2.30
C PHE A 52 -9.04 -4.81 -2.69
N SER A 53 -10.08 -5.06 -1.91
CA SER A 53 -11.31 -4.27 -1.94
C SER A 53 -11.37 -3.37 -0.71
N LEU A 54 -11.94 -2.18 -0.89
CA LEU A 54 -12.25 -1.24 0.19
C LEU A 54 -13.65 -0.68 -0.07
N ASP A 55 -14.53 -0.78 0.92
CA ASP A 55 -15.79 -0.05 0.98
C ASP A 55 -15.79 0.75 2.28
N CYS A 56 -15.82 2.07 2.17
CA CYS A 56 -15.79 2.96 3.32
C CYS A 56 -16.50 4.27 2.98
N LYS A 57 -17.12 4.90 3.96
CA LYS A 57 -17.82 6.16 3.78
C LYS A 57 -17.10 7.28 4.51
N LEU A 58 -16.62 8.27 3.76
CA LEU A 58 -16.19 9.53 4.35
C LEU A 58 -17.44 10.36 4.68
N ILE A 59 -17.73 10.56 5.96
CA ILE A 59 -18.94 11.25 6.45
C ILE A 59 -18.70 12.72 6.80
N LYS A 60 -17.44 13.13 7.00
CA LYS A 60 -17.05 14.51 7.32
C LYS A 60 -15.87 14.94 6.44
N THR A 61 -15.81 16.22 6.09
CA THR A 61 -14.68 16.79 5.35
C THR A 61 -13.37 16.55 6.11
N LEU A 62 -12.36 16.00 5.45
CA LEU A 62 -11.04 15.77 6.05
C LEU A 62 -10.31 17.09 6.33
N PRO A 63 -9.54 17.18 7.42
CA PRO A 63 -8.73 18.36 7.72
C PRO A 63 -7.63 18.56 6.67
N ILE A 64 -7.41 19.81 6.26
CA ILE A 64 -6.46 20.19 5.19
C ILE A 64 -5.01 19.89 5.59
N ASP A 65 -4.73 20.02 6.89
CA ASP A 65 -3.46 19.78 7.56
C ASP A 65 -3.31 18.34 8.06
N GLY A 66 -4.18 17.43 7.63
CA GLY A 66 -3.98 16.00 7.84
C GLY A 66 -2.69 15.52 7.18
N THR A 67 -1.97 14.63 7.85
CA THR A 67 -0.70 14.05 7.39
C THR A 67 -0.90 12.57 7.13
N MET A 68 -0.58 12.14 5.91
CA MET A 68 -0.50 10.74 5.54
C MET A 68 0.93 10.26 5.72
N LYS A 69 1.08 9.12 6.39
CA LYS A 69 2.32 8.37 6.48
C LYS A 69 2.14 6.96 5.93
N ALA A 70 3.01 6.54 5.03
CA ALA A 70 3.04 5.20 4.48
C ALA A 70 4.40 4.55 4.74
N ILE A 71 4.42 3.39 5.40
CA ILE A 71 5.66 2.69 5.78
C ILE A 71 5.54 1.23 5.37
N LEU A 72 6.62 0.64 4.84
CA LEU A 72 6.77 -0.81 4.72
C LEU A 72 7.87 -1.29 5.66
N LEU A 73 7.54 -2.26 6.52
CA LEU A 73 8.47 -2.90 7.45
C LEU A 73 8.53 -4.39 7.19
N GLY A 74 9.72 -4.99 7.25
CA GLY A 74 9.92 -6.42 7.33
C GLY A 74 9.59 -6.95 8.72
N MET A 75 8.99 -8.13 8.76
CA MET A 75 8.58 -8.82 9.98
C MET A 75 9.71 -9.72 10.47
N VAL A 76 10.06 -9.62 11.75
CA VAL A 76 11.03 -10.50 12.40
C VAL A 76 10.40 -11.11 13.63
N ASN A 77 10.26 -12.44 13.65
CA ASN A 77 9.57 -13.18 14.71
C ASN A 77 8.12 -12.67 14.96
N GLY A 78 7.42 -12.26 13.90
CA GLY A 78 6.05 -11.75 13.98
C GLY A 78 5.91 -10.27 14.36
N GLU A 79 7.03 -9.53 14.49
CA GLU A 79 7.01 -8.10 14.84
C GLU A 79 7.54 -7.22 13.68
N PRO A 80 6.86 -6.11 13.33
CA PRO A 80 7.28 -5.20 12.25
C PRO A 80 8.47 -4.35 12.70
N THR A 81 9.68 -4.74 12.33
CA THR A 81 10.91 -4.15 12.92
C THR A 81 12.00 -3.81 11.92
N GLU A 82 12.04 -4.43 10.74
CA GLU A 82 13.09 -4.17 9.76
C GLU A 82 12.68 -3.07 8.76
N PRO A 83 13.33 -1.90 8.75
CA PRO A 83 12.98 -0.86 7.80
C PRO A 83 13.41 -1.27 6.39
N THR A 84 12.45 -1.21 5.46
CA THR A 84 12.69 -1.53 4.04
C THR A 84 13.24 -0.35 3.24
N GLY A 85 13.16 0.86 3.81
CA GLY A 85 13.48 2.12 3.15
C GLY A 85 12.28 2.78 2.47
N ILE A 86 11.11 2.12 2.42
CA ILE A 86 9.85 2.77 2.06
C ILE A 86 9.28 3.42 3.33
N ASP A 87 9.45 4.73 3.42
CA ASP A 87 8.87 5.61 4.42
C ASP A 87 8.51 6.92 3.71
N MET A 88 7.22 7.16 3.55
CA MET A 88 6.67 8.31 2.84
C MET A 88 5.77 9.10 3.78
N GLU A 89 5.94 10.41 3.78
CA GLU A 89 5.11 11.33 4.55
C GLU A 89 4.70 12.48 3.64
N MET A 90 3.40 12.76 3.57
CA MET A 90 2.85 13.85 2.77
C MET A 90 1.55 14.36 3.36
N SER A 91 1.18 15.61 3.05
CA SER A 91 -0.12 16.15 3.47
C SER A 91 -1.28 15.52 2.68
N MET A 92 -2.48 15.58 3.25
CA MET A 92 -3.73 15.15 2.61
C MET A 92 -3.90 15.76 1.21
N CYS A 93 -3.60 17.05 1.04
CA CYS A 93 -3.69 17.68 -0.27
C CYS A 93 -2.62 17.21 -1.26
N GLN A 94 -1.44 16.81 -0.78
CA GLN A 94 -0.42 16.21 -1.64
C GLN A 94 -0.85 14.81 -2.08
N LEU A 95 -1.40 14.00 -1.17
CA LEU A 95 -1.94 12.68 -1.49
C LEU A 95 -3.05 12.74 -2.55
N VAL A 96 -4.02 13.64 -2.40
CA VAL A 96 -5.13 13.79 -3.35
C VAL A 96 -4.66 14.17 -4.76
N ASN A 97 -3.56 14.92 -4.86
CA ASN A 97 -2.98 15.34 -6.13
C ASN A 97 -1.81 14.46 -6.59
N ASP A 98 -1.45 13.44 -5.82
CA ASP A 98 -0.33 12.57 -6.14
C ASP A 98 -0.68 11.71 -7.36
N THR A 99 0.27 11.55 -8.28
CA THR A 99 0.02 10.82 -9.54
C THR A 99 0.49 9.38 -9.48
N ILE A 100 1.15 8.97 -8.39
CA ILE A 100 1.86 7.67 -8.31
C ILE A 100 1.05 6.66 -7.49
N ILE A 101 0.56 7.07 -6.33
CA ILE A 101 -0.13 6.23 -5.35
C ILE A 101 -1.56 6.75 -5.16
N GLY A 102 -1.69 8.00 -4.71
CA GLY A 102 -2.99 8.56 -4.32
C GLY A 102 -3.95 8.69 -5.49
N GLY A 103 -3.52 9.33 -6.57
CA GLY A 103 -4.33 9.58 -7.77
C GLY A 103 -4.87 8.31 -8.42
N PRO A 104 -4.05 7.28 -8.71
CA PRO A 104 -4.54 6.00 -9.20
C PRO A 104 -5.62 5.38 -8.30
N LEU A 105 -5.46 5.43 -6.98
CA LEU A 105 -6.44 4.92 -6.02
C LEU A 105 -7.74 5.75 -6.04
N PHE A 106 -7.67 7.08 -5.97
CA PHE A 106 -8.86 7.95 -6.05
C PHE A 106 -9.59 7.80 -7.39
N ASN A 107 -8.85 7.66 -8.49
CA ASN A 107 -9.43 7.39 -9.80
C ASN A 107 -10.15 6.04 -9.84
N ALA A 108 -9.57 4.99 -9.25
CA ALA A 108 -10.21 3.68 -9.15
C ALA A 108 -11.50 3.74 -8.31
N MET A 109 -11.51 4.55 -7.25
CA MET A 109 -12.70 4.84 -6.44
C MET A 109 -13.71 5.78 -7.12
N LYS A 110 -13.38 6.35 -8.29
CA LYS A 110 -14.18 7.36 -9.00
C LYS A 110 -14.45 8.61 -8.15
N VAL A 111 -13.50 8.96 -7.28
CA VAL A 111 -13.54 10.13 -6.41
C VAL A 111 -12.83 11.28 -7.10
N GLU A 112 -13.46 12.45 -7.15
CA GLU A 112 -12.83 13.64 -7.73
C GLU A 112 -11.66 14.09 -6.82
N PRO A 113 -10.45 14.31 -7.36
CA PRO A 113 -9.30 14.73 -6.58
C PRO A 113 -9.43 16.21 -6.19
N LYS A 114 -10.19 16.48 -5.14
CA LYS A 114 -10.42 17.80 -4.56
C LYS A 114 -9.91 17.83 -3.12
N CYS A 115 -9.17 18.87 -2.76
CA CYS A 115 -8.71 19.09 -1.38
C CYS A 115 -9.38 20.32 -0.74
N PRO A 116 -9.90 20.22 0.50
CA PRO A 116 -10.02 19.00 1.29
C PRO A 116 -11.00 18.00 0.68
N LEU A 117 -10.81 16.73 1.00
CA LEU A 117 -11.71 15.67 0.57
C LEU A 117 -13.07 15.85 1.28
N GLU A 118 -14.11 16.06 0.50
CA GLU A 118 -15.49 16.24 0.98
C GLU A 118 -16.17 14.88 1.17
N PRO A 119 -17.23 14.79 2.01
CA PRO A 119 -17.95 13.54 2.26
C PRO A 119 -18.34 12.82 0.96
N THR A 120 -17.94 11.55 0.85
CA THR A 120 -18.11 10.73 -0.35
C THR A 120 -18.02 9.24 0.02
N ALA A 121 -18.47 8.37 -0.88
CA ALA A 121 -18.16 6.95 -0.80
C ALA A 121 -16.74 6.71 -1.34
N LEU A 122 -15.98 5.88 -0.65
CA LEU A 122 -14.64 5.41 -0.99
C LEU A 122 -14.77 3.91 -1.28
N GLN A 123 -15.01 3.57 -2.56
CA GLN A 123 -15.35 2.21 -2.96
C GLN A 123 -14.45 1.75 -4.10
N VAL A 124 -13.72 0.67 -3.89
CA VAL A 124 -12.97 0.00 -4.94
C VAL A 124 -13.06 -1.51 -4.77
N GLU A 125 -13.28 -2.20 -5.89
CA GLU A 125 -13.35 -3.66 -5.95
C GLU A 125 -12.08 -4.19 -6.60
N CYS A 126 -11.37 -5.08 -5.91
CA CYS A 126 -10.15 -5.75 -6.36
C CYS A 126 -9.18 -4.83 -7.09
N TYR A 127 -8.82 -3.74 -6.41
CA TYR A 127 -7.80 -2.81 -6.86
C TYR A 127 -6.43 -3.45 -6.78
N ASN A 128 -5.73 -3.46 -7.92
CA ASN A 128 -4.32 -3.80 -8.03
C ASN A 128 -3.49 -2.50 -8.01
N PRO A 129 -2.70 -2.23 -6.95
CA PRO A 129 -1.82 -1.07 -6.91
C PRO A 129 -0.78 -1.09 -8.03
N PRO A 130 -0.43 0.05 -8.63
CA PRO A 130 0.62 0.10 -9.64
C PRO A 130 1.98 -0.27 -9.04
N MET A 131 2.50 -1.44 -9.44
CA MET A 131 3.77 -1.99 -8.95
C MET A 131 4.99 -1.50 -9.73
N ASP A 132 4.81 -0.74 -10.82
CA ASP A 132 5.89 -0.32 -11.73
C ASP A 132 7.02 0.49 -11.06
N ASN A 133 6.73 1.12 -9.92
CA ASN A 133 7.71 1.89 -9.14
C ASN A 133 8.13 1.19 -7.84
N PHE A 134 7.64 -0.03 -7.61
CA PHE A 134 7.98 -0.79 -6.43
C PHE A 134 9.37 -1.42 -6.62
N PRO A 135 10.26 -1.33 -5.63
CA PRO A 135 11.59 -1.91 -5.78
C PRO A 135 11.59 -3.44 -5.96
N ASP A 136 12.18 -3.93 -7.05
CA ASP A 136 12.29 -5.37 -7.36
C ASP A 136 13.26 -6.15 -6.44
N PHE A 137 13.80 -5.54 -5.38
CA PHE A 137 14.91 -6.10 -4.60
C PHE A 137 14.56 -6.49 -3.17
N PHE A 138 13.28 -6.54 -2.81
CA PHE A 138 12.92 -6.99 -1.46
C PHE A 138 13.27 -8.47 -1.27
N PRO A 139 13.95 -8.83 -0.18
CA PRO A 139 14.20 -10.22 0.12
C PRO A 139 12.87 -10.96 0.35
N PRO A 140 12.76 -12.25 0.02
CA PRO A 140 11.59 -13.04 0.37
C PRO A 140 11.33 -13.03 1.88
N GLY A 141 10.07 -12.89 2.29
CA GLY A 141 9.70 -12.80 3.71
C GLY A 141 8.33 -12.19 3.96
N GLU A 142 8.01 -12.01 5.24
CA GLU A 142 6.78 -11.38 5.73
C GLU A 142 7.01 -9.88 5.95
N TYR A 143 6.01 -9.07 5.62
CA TYR A 143 6.06 -7.62 5.68
C TYR A 143 4.75 -7.04 6.21
N LYS A 144 4.83 -5.82 6.75
CA LYS A 144 3.68 -5.00 7.11
C LYS A 144 3.78 -3.66 6.39
N PHE A 145 2.80 -3.37 5.56
CA PHE A 145 2.57 -2.04 5.00
C PHE A 145 1.54 -1.32 5.86
N THR A 146 1.84 -0.10 6.26
CA THR A 146 0.92 0.74 7.01
C THR A 146 0.69 2.02 6.22
N PHE A 147 -0.57 2.40 6.04
CA PHE A 147 -1.01 3.71 5.59
C PHE A 147 -1.79 4.36 6.74
N ASP A 148 -1.31 5.50 7.23
CA ASP A 148 -1.85 6.16 8.40
C ASP A 148 -2.12 7.64 8.10
N LEU A 149 -3.39 8.03 8.13
CA LEU A 149 -3.82 9.40 8.04
C LEU A 149 -4.06 9.95 9.45
N THR A 150 -3.30 10.96 9.83
CA THR A 150 -3.36 11.60 11.14
C THR A 150 -3.72 13.09 11.06
N HIS A 151 -4.30 13.62 12.13
CA HIS A 151 -4.50 15.06 12.35
C HIS A 151 -4.45 15.34 13.86
N ASP A 152 -3.68 16.36 14.28
CA ASP A 152 -3.49 16.69 15.70
C ASP A 152 -3.10 15.49 16.58
N ASP A 153 -2.19 14.65 16.08
CA ASP A 153 -1.72 13.39 16.70
C ASP A 153 -2.82 12.30 16.89
N ALA A 154 -4.00 12.47 16.29
CA ALA A 154 -5.06 11.46 16.25
C ALA A 154 -5.10 10.74 14.90
N HIS A 155 -5.27 9.42 14.93
CA HIS A 155 -5.48 8.59 13.73
C HIS A 155 -6.90 8.79 13.22
N LEU A 156 -7.03 9.29 11.99
CA LEU A 156 -8.31 9.41 11.31
C LEU A 156 -8.63 8.14 10.50
N PHE A 157 -7.61 7.55 9.88
CA PHE A 157 -7.73 6.35 9.06
C PHE A 157 -6.40 5.60 9.04
N LEU A 158 -6.39 4.38 9.55
CA LEU A 158 -5.26 3.47 9.58
C LEU A 158 -5.62 2.24 8.75
N PHE A 159 -4.79 1.95 7.76
CA PHE A 159 -4.93 0.79 6.87
C PHE A 159 -3.64 0.00 6.91
N GLU A 160 -3.71 -1.22 7.46
CA GLU A 160 -2.57 -2.10 7.63
C GLU A 160 -2.73 -3.31 6.74
N VAL A 161 -1.68 -3.63 5.98
CA VAL A 161 -1.65 -4.79 5.07
C VAL A 161 -0.49 -5.66 5.47
N TYR A 162 -0.78 -6.92 5.75
CA TYR A 162 0.20 -7.95 6.00
C TYR A 162 0.47 -8.68 4.69
N LEU A 163 1.74 -8.74 4.31
CA LEU A 163 2.18 -9.18 3.00
C LEU A 163 3.22 -10.29 3.12
N THR A 164 3.21 -11.23 2.18
CA THR A 164 4.32 -12.16 1.97
C THR A 164 4.91 -11.97 0.58
N LEU A 165 6.24 -11.81 0.51
CA LEU A 165 7.02 -11.66 -0.73
C LEU A 165 7.81 -12.93 -1.03
N TYR A 166 7.83 -13.38 -2.30
CA TYR A 166 8.61 -14.52 -2.80
C TYR A 166 9.52 -14.17 -3.98
#